data_AF-A0A433UP82-F1
#
_entry.id   AF-A0A433UP82-F1
#
_cell.length_a   1.000
_cell.length_b   1.000
_cell.length_c   1.000
_cell.angle_alpha   90.00
_cell.angle_beta   90.00
_cell.angle_gamma   90.00
#
_symmetry.space_group_name_H-M   'P 1'
#
loop_
_entity.id
_entity.type
_entity.pdbx_description
1 polymer ?
#
loop_
_entity_poly.entity_id
_entity_poly.type
_entity_poly.pdbx_seq_one_letter_code
_entity_poly.pdbx_strand_id
1 'polypeptide(L)'
;MARARQVKINTNLIGLTQSYLSYFSPDYLFFNGDSNLRHSPPGIGELYVYELLTVVLGVFYLLKNGGNPRSILLLWLFLYPLPAALTGETSAVRSLIGSSIFSIISACGITYVIVQLKLRNKLLINTIVFFLLTFSISIFWNYYFVKYPLNSAINWDYGYREAIEYAQKSSYKCVVFSSDTDSQCFAVHGFSVLIPFYIQYPPAQYQLSPIPLSIKESRANTYSLNKYKLMPIFKHNQFNDQCLYILRPHEISTLTEKGYTWNEVHTIKDSNGTEYFKLMEISRKY
;
A
#
# COMPACT_ATOMS: atom_id res chain seq x y z
N MET A 1 21.71 16.30 8.31
CA MET A 1 21.33 16.59 6.90
C MET A 1 21.41 15.37 5.95
N ALA A 2 22.14 14.28 6.27
CA ALA A 2 22.25 13.10 5.40
C ALA A 2 20.91 12.41 5.08
N ARG A 3 20.03 12.21 6.08
CA ARG A 3 18.68 11.65 5.88
C ARG A 3 17.78 12.53 5.02
N ALA A 4 17.81 13.85 5.19
CA ALA A 4 17.01 14.77 4.38
C ALA A 4 17.37 14.71 2.88
N ARG A 5 18.67 14.50 2.57
CA ARG A 5 19.14 14.27 1.20
C ARG A 5 18.75 12.88 0.65
N GLN A 6 18.73 11.85 1.50
CA GLN A 6 18.25 10.50 1.10
C GLN A 6 16.74 10.46 0.83
N VAL A 7 15.95 11.17 1.62
CA VAL A 7 14.47 11.19 1.53
C VAL A 7 13.97 12.09 0.38
N LYS A 8 14.88 12.83 -0.29
CA LYS A 8 14.55 13.76 -1.39
C LYS A 8 13.39 14.70 -1.02
N ILE A 9 13.56 15.46 0.06
CA ILE A 9 12.60 16.51 0.41
C ILE A 9 12.39 17.38 -0.83
N ASN A 10 11.13 17.51 -1.24
CA ASN A 10 10.80 18.32 -2.41
C ASN A 10 11.11 19.79 -2.06
N THR A 11 12.10 20.37 -2.73
CA THR A 11 12.47 21.79 -2.53
C THR A 11 11.85 22.70 -3.57
N ASN A 12 11.18 22.13 -4.59
CA ASN A 12 10.49 22.92 -5.60
C ASN A 12 9.18 23.46 -5.03
N LEU A 13 9.06 24.78 -4.92
CA LEU A 13 7.88 25.45 -4.39
C LEU A 13 6.60 25.05 -5.14
N ILE A 14 6.65 24.88 -6.46
CA ILE A 14 5.49 24.46 -7.26
C ILE A 14 5.10 23.01 -6.93
N GLY A 15 6.09 22.13 -6.78
CA GLY A 15 5.85 20.75 -6.39
C GLY A 15 5.26 20.66 -4.98
N LEU A 16 5.76 21.46 -4.05
CA LEU A 16 5.25 21.53 -2.68
C LEU A 16 3.81 22.04 -2.62
N THR A 17 3.47 23.09 -3.38
CA THR A 17 2.09 23.59 -3.39
C THR A 17 1.13 22.59 -4.02
N GLN A 18 1.55 21.89 -5.08
CA GLN A 18 0.77 20.80 -5.68
C GLN A 18 0.55 19.65 -4.69
N SER A 19 1.62 19.17 -4.04
CA SER A 19 1.53 18.12 -3.01
C SER A 19 0.72 18.54 -1.79
N TYR A 20 0.72 19.83 -1.43
CA TYR A 20 -0.10 20.34 -0.33
C TYR A 20 -1.58 20.38 -0.72
N LEU A 21 -1.90 20.91 -1.90
CA LEU A 21 -3.29 21.04 -2.38
C LEU A 21 -3.93 19.68 -2.68
N SER A 22 -3.16 18.66 -3.05
CA SER A 22 -3.69 17.32 -3.29
C SER A 22 -4.34 16.70 -2.05
N TYR A 23 -3.87 17.03 -0.84
CA TYR A 23 -4.50 16.56 0.41
C TYR A 23 -5.89 17.16 0.66
N PHE A 24 -6.21 18.30 0.04
CA PHE A 24 -7.55 18.92 0.10
C PHE A 24 -8.41 18.58 -1.12
N SER A 25 -7.89 17.82 -2.08
CA SER A 25 -8.66 17.47 -3.27
C SER A 25 -9.87 16.60 -2.89
N PRO A 26 -11.04 16.81 -3.50
CA PRO A 26 -12.19 15.93 -3.26
C PRO A 26 -11.90 14.47 -3.61
N ASP A 27 -11.04 14.25 -4.61
CA ASP A 27 -10.58 12.92 -5.02
C ASP A 27 -9.89 12.19 -3.86
N TYR A 28 -8.89 12.82 -3.24
CA TYR A 28 -8.21 12.27 -2.08
C TYR A 28 -9.13 12.11 -0.87
N LEU A 29 -9.90 13.16 -0.53
CA LEU A 29 -10.69 13.16 0.70
C LEU A 29 -11.91 12.24 0.64
N PHE A 30 -12.59 12.09 -0.50
CA PHE A 30 -13.92 11.45 -0.53
C PHE A 30 -14.08 10.31 -1.53
N PHE A 31 -13.17 10.16 -2.51
CA PHE A 31 -13.40 9.20 -3.62
C PHE A 31 -12.34 8.11 -3.74
N ASN A 32 -11.06 8.45 -3.83
CA ASN A 32 -9.99 7.51 -4.16
C ASN A 32 -8.88 7.38 -3.10
N GLY A 33 -8.72 8.37 -2.22
CA GLY A 33 -7.76 8.27 -1.11
C GLY A 33 -6.30 8.20 -1.57
N ASP A 34 -5.47 7.57 -0.74
CA ASP A 34 -4.09 7.26 -1.09
C ASP A 34 -3.99 6.14 -2.13
N SER A 35 -3.31 6.44 -3.26
CA SER A 35 -3.03 5.48 -4.33
C SER A 35 -2.23 4.24 -3.90
N ASN A 36 -1.48 4.32 -2.79
CA ASN A 36 -0.77 3.18 -2.26
C ASN A 36 -1.75 2.25 -1.55
N LEU A 37 -2.00 1.10 -2.17
CA LEU A 37 -2.88 0.05 -1.64
C LEU A 37 -2.48 -0.49 -0.27
N ARG A 38 -1.33 -0.16 0.32
CA ARG A 38 -1.04 -0.52 1.73
C ARG A 38 -1.56 0.50 2.73
N HIS A 39 -1.88 1.70 2.26
CA HIS A 39 -2.29 2.81 3.09
C HIS A 39 -3.80 3.03 3.02
N SER A 40 -4.44 2.77 1.86
CA SER A 40 -5.87 2.98 1.67
C SER A 40 -6.46 1.90 0.73
N PRO A 41 -7.69 1.42 0.98
CA PRO A 41 -8.43 0.60 0.02
C PRO A 41 -8.77 1.38 -1.26
N PRO A 42 -8.72 0.75 -2.43
CA PRO A 42 -9.02 1.43 -3.69
C PRO A 42 -10.51 1.75 -3.80
N GLY A 43 -10.83 2.96 -4.28
CA GLY A 43 -12.20 3.39 -4.57
C GLY A 43 -13.00 3.88 -3.35
N ILE A 44 -12.32 4.23 -2.26
CA ILE A 44 -12.88 5.01 -1.16
C ILE A 44 -11.93 6.17 -0.81
N GLY A 45 -12.49 7.30 -0.38
CA GLY A 45 -11.70 8.42 0.15
C GLY A 45 -11.24 8.21 1.60
N GLU A 46 -10.43 9.14 2.09
CA GLU A 46 -9.98 9.17 3.48
C GLU A 46 -11.07 9.61 4.48
N LEU A 47 -12.19 10.14 3.98
CA LEU A 47 -13.38 10.54 4.72
C LEU A 47 -14.63 9.92 4.08
N TYR A 48 -15.71 9.81 4.85
CA TYR A 48 -16.97 9.29 4.34
C TYR A 48 -17.66 10.29 3.41
N VAL A 49 -18.46 9.81 2.45
CA VAL A 49 -19.15 10.67 1.47
C VAL A 49 -20.09 11.68 2.14
N TYR A 50 -20.74 11.34 3.26
CA TYR A 50 -21.58 12.31 3.98
C TYR A 50 -20.75 13.45 4.56
N GLU A 51 -19.46 13.22 4.81
CA GLU A 51 -18.54 14.23 5.33
C GLU A 51 -18.24 15.30 4.30
N LEU A 52 -18.47 15.05 3.00
CA LEU A 52 -18.42 16.07 1.97
C LEU A 52 -19.28 17.28 2.34
N LEU A 53 -20.53 17.02 2.75
CA LEU A 53 -21.47 18.08 3.12
C LEU A 53 -21.19 18.62 4.52
N THR A 54 -20.97 17.73 5.50
CA THR A 54 -20.81 18.17 6.90
C THR A 54 -19.49 18.90 7.13
N VAL A 55 -18.39 18.53 6.45
CA VAL A 55 -17.13 19.26 6.55
C VAL A 55 -17.27 20.66 5.94
N VAL A 56 -17.88 20.79 4.75
CA VAL A 56 -18.09 22.10 4.11
C VAL A 56 -18.95 23.01 4.99
N LEU A 57 -20.05 22.49 5.54
CA LEU A 57 -20.91 23.24 6.45
C LEU A 57 -20.22 23.53 7.79
N GLY A 58 -19.35 22.63 8.26
CA GLY A 58 -18.55 22.80 9.46
C GLY A 58 -17.54 23.93 9.32
N VAL A 59 -16.82 23.99 8.20
CA VAL A 59 -15.90 25.11 7.89
C VAL A 59 -16.69 26.41 7.80
N PHE A 60 -17.82 26.43 7.08
CA PHE A 60 -18.69 27.61 7.00
C PHE A 60 -19.16 28.08 8.38
N TYR A 61 -19.60 27.15 9.23
CA TYR A 61 -20.00 27.46 10.60
C TYR A 61 -18.85 28.03 11.43
N LEU A 62 -17.65 27.46 11.35
CA LEU A 62 -16.46 27.94 12.07
C LEU A 62 -16.08 29.36 11.64
N LEU A 63 -16.17 29.67 10.34
CA LEU A 63 -15.87 30.99 9.81
C LEU A 63 -16.87 32.05 10.29
N LYS A 64 -18.17 31.71 10.33
CA LYS A 64 -19.24 32.65 10.71
C LYS A 64 -19.42 32.79 12.22
N ASN A 65 -19.36 31.68 12.94
CA ASN A 65 -19.83 31.55 14.33
C ASN A 65 -18.85 30.81 15.26
N GLY A 66 -17.63 30.46 14.82
CA GLY A 66 -16.75 29.51 15.50
C GLY A 66 -16.17 29.93 16.86
N GLY A 67 -16.55 31.09 17.40
CA GLY A 67 -16.12 31.57 18.72
C GLY A 67 -14.60 31.56 18.92
N ASN A 68 -14.18 31.34 20.17
CA ASN A 68 -12.77 31.32 20.58
C ASN A 68 -11.91 30.20 19.95
N PRO A 69 -12.38 28.93 19.82
CA PRO A 69 -11.52 27.87 19.28
C PRO A 69 -11.31 27.93 17.75
N ARG A 70 -12.05 28.80 17.02
CA ARG A 70 -12.01 28.84 15.54
C ARG A 70 -10.59 28.92 14.98
N SER A 71 -9.74 29.76 15.58
CA SER A 71 -8.42 30.06 15.04
C SER A 71 -7.50 28.83 15.14
N ILE A 72 -7.62 28.08 16.23
CA ILE A 72 -6.84 26.86 16.46
C ILE A 72 -7.31 25.75 15.51
N LEU A 73 -8.62 25.59 15.33
CA LEU A 73 -9.18 24.56 14.44
C LEU A 73 -8.84 24.84 12.96
N LEU A 74 -8.95 26.10 12.52
CA LEU A 74 -8.57 26.48 11.16
C LEU A 74 -7.06 26.36 10.95
N LEU A 75 -6.25 26.76 11.93
CA LEU A 75 -4.80 26.58 11.86
C LEU A 75 -4.44 25.09 11.75
N TRP A 76 -5.06 24.21 12.55
CA TRP A 76 -4.85 22.78 12.45
C TRP A 76 -5.28 22.24 11.07
N LEU A 77 -6.44 22.66 10.56
CA LEU A 77 -6.90 22.30 9.23
C LEU A 77 -5.88 22.70 8.14
N PHE A 78 -5.27 23.89 8.22
CA PHE A 78 -4.27 24.29 7.23
C PHE A 78 -2.88 23.69 7.47
N LEU A 79 -2.55 23.27 8.69
CA LEU A 79 -1.24 22.70 9.00
C LEU A 79 -1.18 21.17 8.86
N TYR A 80 -2.30 20.44 8.88
CA TYR A 80 -2.27 18.97 8.87
C TYR A 80 -1.50 18.36 7.68
N PRO A 81 -1.56 18.89 6.43
CA PRO A 81 -0.89 18.27 5.31
C PRO A 81 0.56 18.73 5.19
N LEU A 82 0.99 19.73 5.97
CA LEU A 82 2.32 20.33 5.84
C LEU A 82 3.45 19.29 5.99
N PRO A 83 3.46 18.42 7.01
CA PRO A 83 4.53 17.41 7.14
C PRO A 83 4.53 16.41 5.98
N ALA A 84 3.35 16.10 5.46
CA ALA A 84 3.15 15.08 4.44
C ALA A 84 3.52 15.63 3.04
N ALA A 85 3.17 16.87 2.73
CA ALA A 85 3.48 17.56 1.48
C ALA A 85 4.99 17.71 1.22
N LEU A 86 5.81 17.82 2.28
CA LEU A 86 7.27 17.88 2.17
C LEU A 86 7.89 16.60 1.58
N THR A 87 7.15 15.49 1.59
CA THR A 87 7.62 14.17 1.15
C THR A 87 7.23 13.82 -0.29
N GLY A 88 6.59 14.75 -1.01
CA GLY A 88 6.27 14.63 -2.43
C GLY A 88 4.98 13.86 -2.71
N GLU A 89 5.00 12.54 -2.52
CA GLU A 89 3.84 11.68 -2.78
C GLU A 89 2.78 11.82 -1.67
N THR A 90 1.51 11.92 -2.09
CA THR A 90 0.37 11.86 -1.19
C THR A 90 0.41 10.59 -0.37
N SER A 91 0.13 10.71 0.93
CA SER A 91 0.19 9.59 1.84
C SER A 91 -0.79 9.75 2.99
N ALA A 92 -1.76 8.83 3.07
CA ALA A 92 -2.77 8.80 4.14
C ALA A 92 -2.11 8.69 5.52
N VAL A 93 -1.11 7.80 5.64
CA VAL A 93 -0.36 7.57 6.89
C VAL A 93 0.34 8.85 7.35
N ARG A 94 0.94 9.62 6.44
CA ARG A 94 1.66 10.86 6.79
C ARG A 94 0.71 12.01 7.14
N SER A 95 -0.53 11.99 6.63
CA SER A 95 -1.56 12.98 6.92
C SER A 95 -2.58 12.53 7.96
N LEU A 96 -2.35 11.41 8.68
CA LEU A 96 -3.32 10.80 9.59
C LEU A 96 -3.85 11.78 10.66
N ILE A 97 -3.03 12.75 11.08
CA ILE A 97 -3.43 13.80 12.02
C ILE A 97 -4.59 14.67 11.50
N GLY A 98 -4.84 14.68 10.19
CA GLY A 98 -5.98 15.31 9.54
C GLY A 98 -7.33 14.66 9.92
N SER A 99 -7.37 13.35 10.15
CA SER A 99 -8.61 12.62 10.46
C SER A 99 -9.37 13.20 11.66
N SER A 100 -8.64 13.55 12.72
CA SER A 100 -9.20 14.13 13.94
C SER A 100 -9.82 15.51 13.68
N ILE A 101 -9.14 16.38 12.93
CA ILE A 101 -9.66 17.72 12.65
C ILE A 101 -10.88 17.67 11.71
N PHE A 102 -10.86 16.80 10.69
CA PHE A 102 -12.03 16.60 9.84
C PHE A 102 -13.23 16.07 10.63
N SER A 103 -13.03 15.14 11.56
CA SER A 103 -14.09 14.64 12.44
C SER A 103 -14.73 15.76 13.29
N ILE A 104 -13.92 16.65 13.87
CA ILE A 104 -14.40 17.79 14.65
C ILE A 104 -15.20 18.76 13.76
N ILE A 105 -14.67 19.10 12.59
CA ILE A 105 -15.33 20.02 11.65
C ILE A 105 -16.64 19.41 11.14
N SER A 106 -16.64 18.11 10.80
CA SER A 106 -17.82 17.34 10.41
C SER A 106 -18.90 17.40 11.51
N ALA A 107 -18.53 17.21 12.77
CA ALA A 107 -19.46 17.35 13.90
C ALA A 107 -20.02 18.77 14.06
N CYS A 108 -19.21 19.81 13.84
CA CYS A 108 -19.69 21.20 13.79
C CYS A 108 -20.73 21.40 12.68
N GLY A 109 -20.49 20.82 11.49
CA GLY A 109 -21.43 20.90 10.37
C GLY A 109 -22.75 20.19 10.64
N ILE A 110 -22.71 18.99 11.22
CA ILE A 110 -23.93 18.27 11.65
C ILE A 110 -24.71 19.11 12.65
N THR A 111 -24.03 19.66 13.66
CA THR A 111 -24.66 20.51 14.68
C THR A 111 -25.29 21.75 14.05
N TYR A 112 -24.59 22.38 13.11
CA TYR A 112 -25.10 23.53 12.37
C TYR A 112 -26.40 23.17 11.61
N VAL A 113 -26.43 22.04 10.91
CA VAL A 113 -27.64 21.56 10.20
C VAL A 113 -28.81 21.34 11.16
N ILE A 114 -28.58 20.66 12.28
CA ILE A 114 -29.61 20.38 13.29
C ILE A 114 -30.24 21.69 13.80
N VAL A 115 -29.41 22.68 14.11
CA VAL A 115 -29.87 23.98 14.62
C VAL A 115 -30.64 24.77 13.56
N GLN A 116 -30.12 24.87 12.32
CA GLN A 116 -30.76 25.65 11.26
C GLN A 116 -32.09 25.05 10.80
N LEU A 117 -32.16 23.72 10.69
CA LEU A 117 -33.39 23.01 10.35
C LEU A 117 -34.36 22.89 11.53
N LYS A 118 -34.00 23.42 12.71
CA LYS A 118 -34.78 23.35 13.95
C LYS A 118 -35.24 21.92 14.27
N LEU A 119 -34.40 20.93 13.97
CA LEU A 119 -34.71 19.53 14.21
C LEU A 119 -34.73 19.28 15.71
N ARG A 120 -35.94 19.08 16.27
CA ARG A 120 -36.14 18.84 17.71
C ARG A 120 -36.54 17.39 18.03
N ASN A 121 -37.03 16.64 17.04
CA ASN A 121 -37.42 15.25 17.23
C ASN A 121 -36.18 14.36 17.29
N LYS A 122 -35.75 14.02 18.52
CA LYS A 122 -34.58 13.16 18.77
C LYS A 122 -34.70 11.79 18.09
N LEU A 123 -35.91 11.22 18.01
CA LEU A 123 -36.13 9.93 17.36
C LEU A 123 -35.80 10.04 15.87
N LEU A 124 -36.34 11.05 15.18
CA LEU A 124 -36.07 11.28 13.76
C LEU A 124 -34.57 11.49 13.47
N ILE A 125 -33.89 12.31 14.28
CA ILE A 125 -32.45 12.55 14.15
C ILE A 125 -31.67 11.24 14.31
N ASN A 126 -31.95 10.48 15.37
CA ASN A 126 -31.28 9.21 15.63
C ASN A 126 -31.53 8.20 14.50
N THR A 127 -32.75 8.15 13.94
CA THR A 127 -33.07 7.29 12.80
C THR A 127 -32.27 7.68 11.56
N ILE A 128 -32.20 8.98 11.22
CA ILE A 128 -31.41 9.45 10.07
C ILE A 128 -29.93 9.13 10.24
N VAL A 129 -29.38 9.43 11.43
CA VAL A 129 -27.97 9.14 11.75
C VAL A 129 -27.69 7.64 11.68
N PHE A 130 -28.58 6.80 12.22
CA PHE A 130 -28.44 5.34 12.14
C PHE A 130 -28.35 4.87 10.69
N PHE A 131 -29.32 5.24 9.84
CA PHE A 131 -29.29 4.82 8.43
C PHE A 131 -28.07 5.34 7.67
N LEU A 132 -27.66 6.58 7.91
CA LEU A 132 -26.49 7.19 7.29
C LEU A 132 -25.20 6.48 7.69
N LEU A 133 -25.03 6.15 8.97
CA LEU A 133 -23.88 5.40 9.46
C LEU A 133 -23.89 3.97 8.95
N THR A 134 -25.04 3.27 9.00
CA THR A 134 -25.17 1.91 8.47
C THR A 134 -24.84 1.86 6.98
N PHE A 135 -25.32 2.82 6.19
CA PHE A 135 -24.99 2.93 4.77
C PHE A 135 -23.48 3.14 4.55
N SER A 136 -22.87 4.07 5.29
CA SER A 136 -21.43 4.37 5.18
C SER A 136 -20.56 3.17 5.57
N ILE A 137 -20.90 2.49 6.66
CA ILE A 137 -20.22 1.28 7.13
C ILE A 137 -20.39 0.15 6.11
N SER A 138 -21.56 0.02 5.48
CA SER A 138 -21.80 -1.02 4.47
C SER A 138 -20.92 -0.82 3.23
N ILE A 139 -20.73 0.43 2.79
CA ILE A 139 -19.80 0.78 1.72
C ILE A 139 -18.37 0.41 2.13
N PHE A 140 -17.93 0.90 3.29
CA PHE A 140 -16.59 0.61 3.81
C PHE A 140 -16.36 -0.90 3.93
N TRP A 141 -17.33 -1.64 4.44
CA TRP A 141 -17.26 -3.10 4.59
C TRP A 141 -17.02 -3.80 3.26
N ASN A 142 -17.76 -3.43 2.22
CA ASN A 142 -17.58 -4.02 0.89
C ASN A 142 -16.19 -3.71 0.32
N TYR A 143 -15.74 -2.46 0.41
CA TYR A 143 -14.43 -2.08 -0.10
C TYR A 143 -13.29 -2.72 0.69
N TYR A 144 -13.34 -2.71 2.02
CA TYR A 144 -12.27 -3.17 2.89
C TYR A 144 -12.21 -4.69 3.05
N PHE A 145 -13.34 -5.38 3.22
CA PHE A 145 -13.35 -6.83 3.49
C PHE A 145 -13.53 -7.70 2.25
N VAL A 146 -14.10 -7.14 1.15
CA VAL A 146 -14.38 -7.93 -0.06
C VAL A 146 -13.42 -7.57 -1.19
N LYS A 147 -13.33 -6.28 -1.57
CA LYS A 147 -12.53 -5.86 -2.73
C LYS A 147 -11.04 -5.74 -2.41
N TYR A 148 -10.72 -5.16 -1.26
CA TYR A 148 -9.35 -4.82 -0.89
C TYR A 148 -8.41 -6.03 -0.74
N PRO A 149 -8.81 -7.17 -0.13
CA PRO A 149 -7.93 -8.33 -0.03
C PRO A 149 -7.49 -8.84 -1.41
N LEU A 150 -8.38 -8.79 -2.40
CA LEU A 150 -8.10 -9.23 -3.76
C LEU A 150 -7.18 -8.25 -4.50
N ASN A 151 -7.46 -6.96 -4.37
CA ASN A 151 -6.72 -5.92 -5.09
C ASN A 151 -5.33 -5.66 -4.51
N SER A 152 -5.14 -5.88 -3.20
CA SER A 152 -3.90 -5.52 -2.49
C SER A 152 -2.99 -6.72 -2.19
N ALA A 153 -3.39 -7.95 -2.49
CA ALA A 153 -2.62 -9.16 -2.17
C ALA A 153 -1.17 -9.09 -2.67
N ILE A 154 -0.95 -8.63 -3.90
CA ILE A 154 0.40 -8.45 -4.46
C ILE A 154 1.21 -7.41 -3.67
N ASN A 155 0.57 -6.31 -3.26
CA ASN A 155 1.20 -5.23 -2.48
C ASN A 155 1.54 -5.64 -1.05
N TRP A 156 0.93 -6.71 -0.54
CA TRP A 156 1.21 -7.31 0.76
C TRP A 156 2.11 -8.55 0.67
N ASP A 157 2.79 -8.75 -0.47
CA ASP A 157 3.70 -9.87 -0.68
C ASP A 157 3.03 -11.25 -0.50
N TYR A 158 1.74 -11.34 -0.84
CA TYR A 158 1.00 -12.60 -0.79
C TYR A 158 1.70 -13.69 -1.62
N GLY A 159 1.74 -14.90 -1.07
CA GLY A 159 2.35 -16.08 -1.67
C GLY A 159 3.83 -16.30 -1.34
N TYR A 160 4.54 -15.30 -0.78
CA TYR A 160 5.95 -15.49 -0.39
C TYR A 160 6.10 -16.55 0.69
N ARG A 161 5.23 -16.54 1.70
CA ARG A 161 5.24 -17.51 2.79
C ARG A 161 5.13 -18.93 2.26
N GLU A 162 4.11 -19.18 1.45
CA GLU A 162 3.82 -20.49 0.86
C GLU A 162 4.97 -20.97 -0.03
N ALA A 163 5.56 -20.06 -0.82
CA ALA A 163 6.69 -20.37 -1.68
C ALA A 163 7.95 -20.76 -0.87
N ILE A 164 8.23 -20.03 0.21
CA ILE A 164 9.37 -20.31 1.09
C ILE A 164 9.14 -21.61 1.86
N GLU A 165 7.95 -21.83 2.43
CA GLU A 165 7.61 -23.07 3.15
C GLU A 165 7.72 -24.30 2.23
N TYR A 166 7.25 -24.20 0.98
CA TYR A 166 7.44 -25.24 -0.02
C TYR A 166 8.93 -25.49 -0.29
N ALA A 167 9.69 -24.42 -0.56
CA ALA A 167 11.10 -24.51 -0.85
C ALA A 167 11.93 -25.08 0.33
N GLN A 168 11.52 -24.84 1.57
CA GLN A 168 12.14 -25.44 2.76
C GLN A 168 11.90 -26.94 2.86
N LYS A 169 10.69 -27.41 2.55
CA LYS A 169 10.31 -28.84 2.60
C LYS A 169 10.87 -29.64 1.42
N SER A 170 11.18 -28.97 0.32
CA SER A 170 11.76 -29.58 -0.88
C SER A 170 13.27 -29.88 -0.75
N SER A 171 13.76 -30.79 -1.60
CA SER A 171 15.18 -31.19 -1.66
C SER A 171 16.08 -30.26 -2.50
N TYR A 172 15.53 -29.18 -3.07
CA TYR A 172 16.31 -28.28 -3.92
C TYR A 172 17.42 -27.59 -3.13
N LYS A 173 18.63 -27.65 -3.69
CA LYS A 173 19.85 -26.98 -3.17
C LYS A 173 19.94 -25.52 -3.59
N CYS A 174 19.07 -25.08 -4.50
CA CYS A 174 19.05 -23.74 -5.06
C CYS A 174 17.61 -23.32 -5.31
N VAL A 175 17.24 -22.12 -4.87
CA VAL A 175 15.90 -21.54 -5.03
C VAL A 175 16.06 -20.12 -5.53
N VAL A 176 15.40 -19.79 -6.63
CA VAL A 176 15.53 -18.50 -7.32
C VAL A 176 14.21 -17.76 -7.29
N PHE A 177 14.22 -16.55 -6.74
CA PHE A 177 13.15 -15.57 -6.85
C PHE A 177 13.50 -14.55 -7.94
N SER A 178 12.50 -14.14 -8.72
CA SER A 178 12.65 -13.05 -9.69
C SER A 178 12.74 -11.68 -9.02
N SER A 179 13.58 -10.79 -9.55
CA SER A 179 13.57 -9.36 -9.24
C SER A 179 12.96 -8.46 -10.32
N ASP A 180 12.40 -9.02 -11.39
CA ASP A 180 11.83 -8.26 -12.51
C ASP A 180 10.44 -7.67 -12.22
N THR A 181 9.94 -7.79 -10.99
CA THR A 181 8.58 -7.36 -10.64
C THR A 181 8.34 -5.87 -10.89
N ASP A 182 7.20 -5.54 -11.51
CA ASP A 182 6.72 -4.17 -11.72
C ASP A 182 6.54 -3.40 -10.41
N SER A 183 6.30 -4.11 -9.31
CA SER A 183 6.17 -3.57 -7.97
C SER A 183 7.55 -3.12 -7.44
N GLN A 184 7.89 -1.86 -7.72
CA GLN A 184 9.22 -1.24 -7.53
C GLN A 184 9.90 -1.51 -6.18
N CYS A 185 9.14 -1.71 -5.09
CA CYS A 185 9.72 -1.89 -3.75
C CYS A 185 9.87 -3.35 -3.29
N PHE A 186 9.22 -4.32 -3.93
CA PHE A 186 8.76 -5.51 -3.20
C PHE A 186 9.59 -6.77 -3.41
N ALA A 187 10.21 -6.99 -4.58
CA ALA A 187 11.06 -8.16 -4.77
C ALA A 187 12.20 -8.24 -3.74
N VAL A 188 12.76 -7.08 -3.38
CA VAL A 188 13.97 -7.00 -2.57
C VAL A 188 13.64 -6.86 -1.12
N HIS A 189 12.58 -6.11 -0.77
CA HIS A 189 12.02 -6.15 0.58
C HIS A 189 11.52 -7.54 0.94
N GLY A 190 10.77 -8.19 0.06
CA GLY A 190 10.30 -9.56 0.22
C GLY A 190 11.48 -10.52 0.45
N PHE A 191 12.51 -10.44 -0.39
CA PHE A 191 13.69 -11.29 -0.24
C PHE A 191 14.52 -10.96 1.02
N SER A 192 14.77 -9.69 1.33
CA SER A 192 15.65 -9.28 2.44
C SER A 192 14.98 -9.32 3.81
N VAL A 193 13.64 -9.38 3.87
CA VAL A 193 12.88 -9.41 5.12
C VAL A 193 12.15 -10.73 5.28
N LEU A 194 11.34 -11.15 4.31
CA LEU A 194 10.47 -12.32 4.45
C LEU A 194 11.26 -13.63 4.42
N ILE A 195 12.29 -13.74 3.58
CA ILE A 195 13.11 -14.97 3.57
C ILE A 195 13.81 -15.17 4.91
N PRO A 196 14.64 -14.24 5.44
CA PRO A 196 15.24 -14.40 6.77
C PRO A 196 14.21 -14.71 7.85
N PHE A 197 13.04 -14.06 7.80
CA PHE A 197 11.98 -14.26 8.78
C PHE A 197 11.41 -15.69 8.73
N TYR A 198 10.95 -16.15 7.57
CA TYR A 198 10.31 -17.47 7.45
C TYR A 198 11.32 -18.62 7.62
N ILE A 199 12.57 -18.44 7.20
CA ILE A 199 13.59 -19.47 7.40
C ILE A 199 14.25 -19.44 8.78
N GLN A 200 13.84 -18.50 9.65
CA GLN A 200 14.44 -18.29 10.98
C GLN A 200 15.96 -18.08 10.90
N TYR A 201 16.40 -17.25 9.94
CA TYR A 201 17.83 -16.98 9.73
C TYR A 201 18.41 -16.22 10.93
N PRO A 202 19.55 -16.64 11.50
CA PRO A 202 20.10 -16.01 12.70
C PRO A 202 20.39 -14.52 12.50
N PRO A 203 19.82 -13.60 13.32
CA PRO A 203 20.03 -12.16 13.16
C PRO A 203 21.51 -11.76 13.24
N ALA A 204 22.27 -12.42 14.10
CA ALA A 204 23.72 -12.21 14.24
C ALA A 204 24.47 -12.50 12.93
N GLN A 205 24.08 -13.52 12.17
CA GLN A 205 24.69 -13.83 10.88
C GLN A 205 24.25 -12.83 9.80
N TYR A 206 22.97 -12.44 9.82
CA TYR A 206 22.44 -11.49 8.83
C TYR A 206 23.11 -10.11 8.95
N GLN A 207 23.36 -9.65 10.17
CA GLN A 207 23.98 -8.35 10.44
C GLN A 207 25.44 -8.26 9.97
N LEU A 208 26.15 -9.40 9.81
CA LEU A 208 27.52 -9.41 9.30
C LEU A 208 27.58 -9.12 7.79
N SER A 209 26.53 -9.48 7.05
CA SER A 209 26.45 -9.26 5.60
C SER A 209 24.99 -9.00 5.18
N PRO A 210 24.43 -7.83 5.53
CA PRO A 210 23.05 -7.52 5.22
C PRO A 210 22.85 -7.27 3.72
N ILE A 211 21.70 -7.69 3.20
CA ILE A 211 21.33 -7.38 1.82
C ILE A 211 21.00 -5.87 1.74
N PRO A 212 21.63 -5.11 0.83
CA PRO A 212 21.35 -3.68 0.71
C PRO A 212 19.92 -3.44 0.22
N LEU A 213 19.18 -2.59 0.92
CA LEU A 213 17.78 -2.24 0.62
C LEU A 213 17.62 -1.25 -0.56
N SER A 214 18.66 -1.05 -1.37
CA SER A 214 18.65 -0.08 -2.47
C SER A 214 17.82 -0.59 -3.65
N ILE A 215 16.58 -0.09 -3.77
CA ILE A 215 15.62 -0.43 -4.84
C ILE A 215 16.19 -0.23 -6.26
N LYS A 216 17.07 0.77 -6.47
CA LYS A 216 17.63 1.07 -7.79
C LYS A 216 18.69 0.06 -8.23
N GLU A 217 19.49 -0.42 -7.28
CA GLU A 217 20.56 -1.40 -7.56
C GLU A 217 20.00 -2.82 -7.63
N SER A 218 18.85 -3.04 -7.03
CA SER A 218 18.38 -4.37 -6.75
C SER A 218 17.68 -5.10 -7.91
N ARG A 219 17.26 -4.35 -8.94
CA ARG A 219 16.82 -4.88 -10.24
C ARG A 219 17.98 -5.22 -11.18
N ALA A 220 19.21 -4.81 -10.84
CA ALA A 220 20.40 -5.09 -11.65
C ALA A 220 21.27 -6.17 -11.03
N ASN A 221 21.25 -6.27 -9.71
CA ASN A 221 22.14 -7.16 -8.97
C ASN A 221 21.46 -8.47 -8.59
N THR A 222 22.28 -9.51 -8.49
CA THR A 222 21.88 -10.78 -7.90
C THR A 222 22.25 -10.79 -6.43
N TYR A 223 21.29 -11.13 -5.56
CA TYR A 223 21.53 -11.33 -4.13
C TYR A 223 21.37 -12.78 -3.76
N SER A 224 22.10 -13.23 -2.75
CA SER A 224 22.01 -14.59 -2.26
C SER A 224 21.97 -14.61 -0.75
N LEU A 225 21.11 -15.48 -0.21
CA LEU A 225 21.06 -15.81 1.20
C LEU A 225 20.93 -17.32 1.33
N ASN A 226 22.02 -17.99 1.73
CA ASN A 226 22.09 -19.45 1.75
C ASN A 226 21.72 -20.07 0.38
N LYS A 227 20.74 -20.97 0.31
CA LYS A 227 20.25 -21.57 -0.95
C LYS A 227 19.34 -20.66 -1.78
N TYR A 228 18.91 -19.52 -1.22
CA TYR A 228 17.97 -18.60 -1.88
C TYR A 228 18.74 -17.54 -2.66
N LYS A 229 18.25 -17.23 -3.86
CA LYS A 229 18.80 -16.21 -4.75
C LYS A 229 17.68 -15.29 -5.23
N LEU A 230 18.00 -14.02 -5.36
CA LEU A 230 17.17 -13.01 -6.00
C LEU A 230 17.90 -12.54 -7.25
N MET A 231 17.29 -12.66 -8.43
CA MET A 231 17.94 -12.23 -9.67
C MET A 231 16.93 -11.77 -10.73
N PRO A 232 17.34 -10.87 -11.65
CA PRO A 232 16.51 -10.47 -12.79
C PRO A 232 16.55 -11.57 -13.85
N ILE A 233 15.38 -12.15 -14.15
CA ILE A 233 15.18 -13.20 -15.14
C ILE A 233 15.35 -12.63 -16.57
N PHE A 234 14.88 -11.41 -16.84
CA PHE A 234 14.95 -10.77 -18.14
C PHE A 234 16.40 -10.52 -18.58
N LYS A 235 17.28 -10.12 -17.65
CA LYS A 235 18.69 -9.82 -17.95
C LYS A 235 19.60 -11.04 -18.00
N HIS A 236 19.20 -12.15 -17.39
CA HIS A 236 20.01 -13.37 -17.40
C HIS A 236 19.72 -14.22 -18.64
N ASN A 237 20.77 -14.83 -19.19
CA ASN A 237 20.69 -15.67 -20.40
C ASN A 237 20.95 -17.14 -20.11
N GLN A 238 21.48 -17.46 -18.93
CA GLN A 238 21.77 -18.82 -18.51
C GLN A 238 21.12 -19.04 -17.16
N PHE A 239 20.32 -20.10 -17.10
CA PHE A 239 19.66 -20.55 -15.89
C PHE A 239 20.08 -21.98 -15.58
N ASN A 240 20.23 -22.26 -14.28
CA ASN A 240 20.61 -23.58 -13.77
C ASN A 240 19.34 -24.44 -13.64
N ASP A 241 19.36 -25.63 -14.25
CA ASP A 241 18.26 -26.60 -14.30
C ASP A 241 18.03 -27.34 -12.96
N GLN A 242 18.98 -27.28 -12.03
CA GLN A 242 18.86 -27.86 -10.69
C GLN A 242 18.22 -26.91 -9.65
N CYS A 243 17.89 -25.68 -10.04
CA CYS A 243 17.26 -24.69 -9.16
C CYS A 243 15.73 -24.75 -9.29
N LEU A 244 15.04 -24.52 -8.16
CA LEU A 244 13.62 -24.22 -8.16
C LEU A 244 13.42 -22.73 -8.47
N TYR A 245 12.63 -22.41 -9.50
CA TYR A 245 12.30 -21.03 -9.86
C TYR A 245 10.92 -20.67 -9.32
N ILE A 246 10.85 -19.58 -8.55
CA ILE A 246 9.62 -19.00 -8.02
C ILE A 246 9.35 -17.73 -8.81
N LEU A 247 8.45 -17.82 -9.80
CA LEU A 247 8.14 -16.76 -10.75
C LEU A 247 6.66 -16.35 -10.67
N ARG A 248 6.37 -15.11 -11.06
CA ARG A 248 5.00 -14.66 -11.31
C ARG A 248 4.49 -15.26 -12.63
N PRO A 249 3.17 -15.48 -12.80
CA PRO A 249 2.62 -16.08 -14.02
C PRO A 249 3.00 -15.37 -15.32
N HIS A 250 3.11 -14.03 -15.31
CA HIS A 250 3.49 -13.27 -16.51
C HIS A 250 4.96 -13.44 -16.92
N GLU A 251 5.86 -13.76 -15.98
CA GLU A 251 7.30 -13.91 -16.20
C GLU A 251 7.68 -15.22 -16.91
N ILE A 252 6.75 -16.17 -17.00
CA ILE A 252 6.97 -17.50 -17.59
C ILE A 252 7.24 -17.40 -19.11
N SER A 253 6.58 -16.45 -19.77
CA SER A 253 6.77 -16.17 -21.19
C SER A 253 8.24 -15.87 -21.51
N THR A 254 8.90 -15.08 -20.67
CA THR A 254 10.33 -14.72 -20.76
C THR A 254 11.25 -15.95 -20.80
N LEU A 255 10.94 -17.01 -20.05
CA LEU A 255 11.72 -18.25 -20.10
C LEU A 255 11.57 -18.96 -21.44
N THR A 256 10.35 -18.99 -21.97
CA THR A 256 10.05 -19.66 -23.24
C THR A 256 10.70 -18.92 -24.41
N GLU A 257 10.68 -17.58 -24.40
CA GLU A 257 11.39 -16.73 -25.37
C GLU A 257 12.91 -16.97 -25.36
N LYS A 258 13.47 -17.30 -24.20
CA LYS A 258 14.90 -17.63 -24.03
C LYS A 258 15.24 -19.09 -24.35
N GLY A 259 14.29 -19.87 -24.86
CA GLY A 259 14.51 -21.27 -25.28
C GLY A 259 14.54 -22.29 -24.14
N TYR A 260 13.96 -21.95 -22.98
CA TYR A 260 13.81 -22.87 -21.87
C TYR A 260 12.42 -23.52 -21.88
N THR A 261 12.40 -24.84 -21.67
CA THR A 261 11.20 -25.59 -21.30
C THR A 261 11.06 -25.59 -19.78
N TRP A 262 9.84 -25.63 -19.28
CA TRP A 262 9.55 -25.57 -17.85
C TRP A 262 8.53 -26.64 -17.46
N ASN A 263 8.66 -27.13 -16.24
CA ASN A 263 7.74 -28.05 -15.60
C ASN A 263 7.20 -27.39 -14.33
N GLU A 264 5.88 -27.20 -14.26
CA GLU A 264 5.23 -26.61 -13.08
C GLU A 264 5.13 -27.67 -11.98
N VAL A 265 5.77 -27.42 -10.84
CA VAL A 265 5.79 -28.33 -9.69
C VAL A 265 4.74 -27.93 -8.65
N HIS A 266 4.49 -26.63 -8.50
CA HIS A 266 3.47 -26.12 -7.59
C HIS A 266 3.00 -24.72 -8.01
N THR A 267 1.76 -24.38 -7.69
CA THR A 267 1.20 -23.05 -7.94
C THR A 267 0.48 -22.54 -6.71
N ILE A 268 0.77 -21.29 -6.36
CA ILE A 268 0.21 -20.61 -5.20
C ILE A 268 -0.93 -19.73 -5.69
N LYS A 269 -2.13 -20.00 -5.18
CA LYS A 269 -3.37 -19.31 -5.54
C LYS A 269 -4.06 -18.74 -4.32
N ASP A 270 -4.78 -17.63 -4.50
CA ASP A 270 -5.71 -17.15 -3.46
C ASP A 270 -7.00 -17.99 -3.42
N SER A 271 -7.91 -17.63 -2.50
CA SER A 271 -9.22 -18.24 -2.35
C SER A 271 -10.13 -18.13 -3.58
N ASN A 272 -9.83 -17.21 -4.50
CA ASN A 272 -10.56 -17.02 -5.75
C ASN A 272 -9.91 -17.75 -6.94
N GLY A 273 -8.79 -18.45 -6.70
CA GLY A 273 -8.06 -19.18 -7.72
C GLY A 273 -7.09 -18.31 -8.53
N THR A 274 -6.88 -17.04 -8.16
CA THR A 274 -5.90 -16.16 -8.80
C THR A 274 -4.50 -16.66 -8.52
N GLU A 275 -3.68 -16.84 -9.56
CA GLU A 275 -2.31 -17.36 -9.42
C GLU A 275 -1.32 -16.23 -9.09
N TYR A 276 -0.55 -16.39 -8.01
CA TYR A 276 0.42 -15.37 -7.58
C TYR A 276 1.86 -15.80 -7.84
N PHE A 277 2.17 -17.07 -7.64
CA PHE A 277 3.50 -17.63 -7.89
C PHE A 277 3.38 -19.02 -8.50
N LYS A 278 4.30 -19.29 -9.42
CA LYS A 278 4.53 -20.59 -10.03
C LYS A 278 5.91 -21.06 -9.63
N LEU A 279 5.96 -22.27 -9.10
CA LEU A 279 7.17 -22.96 -8.70
C LEU A 279 7.50 -23.96 -9.79
N MET A 280 8.64 -23.76 -10.44
CA MET A 280 8.96 -24.47 -11.67
C MET A 280 10.38 -24.99 -11.68
N GLU A 281 10.55 -26.14 -12.31
CA GLU A 281 11.83 -26.63 -12.81
C GLU A 281 11.99 -26.19 -14.25
N ILE A 282 13.21 -25.90 -14.67
CA ILE A 282 13.50 -25.50 -16.04
C ILE A 282 14.51 -26.46 -16.66
N SER A 283 14.42 -26.61 -17.96
CA SER A 283 15.34 -27.40 -18.78
C SER A 283 15.62 -26.64 -20.06
N ARG A 284 16.85 -26.73 -20.58
CA ARG A 284 17.19 -26.07 -21.83
C ARG A 284 16.69 -26.94 -22.98
N LYS A 285 15.96 -26.33 -23.93
CA LYS A 285 15.59 -27.01 -25.17
C LYS A 285 16.87 -27.15 -26.00
N TYR A 286 17.29 -28.39 -26.23
CA TYR A 286 18.40 -28.72 -27.15
C TYR A 286 17.98 -28.46 -28.60
#